data_AF-A0A9N9KIB4-F1
#
_entry.id   AF-A0A9N9KIB4-F1
#
_cell.length_a   1.000
_cell.length_b   1.000
_cell.length_c   1.000
_cell.angle_alpha   90.00
_cell.angle_beta   90.00
_cell.angle_gamma   90.00
#
_symmetry.space_group_name_H-M   'P 1'
#
loop_
_entity.id
_entity.type
_entity.pdbx_description
1 polymer ?
#
loop_
_entity_poly.entity_id
_entity_poly.type
_entity_poly.pdbx_seq_one_letter_code
_entity_poly.pdbx_strand_id
1 'polypeptide(L)'
;SCVTETYIHHENSQVLNTAFALIALMAGKYPNEGPIRRGIQLIVSRQLTTGEWKAEYVTGIINNMTVTFSAYKFIFPIWALG
;
A
#
# COMPACT_ATOMS: atom_id res chain seq x y z
N SER A 1 -4.43 -7.00 -12.58
CA SER A 1 -3.07 -6.54 -12.96
C SER A 1 -2.13 -7.69 -13.27
N CYS A 2 -1.87 -8.61 -12.33
CA CYS A 2 -0.85 -9.65 -12.54
C CYS A 2 -1.19 -10.67 -13.65
N VAL A 3 -2.46 -11.04 -13.84
CA VAL A 3 -2.86 -12.00 -14.88
C VAL A 3 -2.79 -11.39 -16.29
N THR A 4 -3.05 -10.09 -16.42
CA THR A 4 -3.11 -9.37 -17.70
C THR A 4 -1.85 -8.56 -17.99
N GLU A 5 -0.84 -8.66 -17.10
CA GLU A 5 0.45 -7.94 -17.17
C GLU A 5 0.34 -6.43 -17.41
N THR A 6 -0.78 -5.84 -16.98
CA THR A 6 -1.11 -4.43 -17.18
C THR A 6 -1.67 -3.86 -15.89
N TYR A 7 -1.44 -2.58 -15.63
CA TYR A 7 -2.00 -1.96 -14.43
C TYR A 7 -3.52 -1.88 -14.57
N ILE A 8 -4.24 -2.63 -13.75
CA ILE A 8 -5.70 -2.53 -13.61
C ILE A 8 -5.97 -1.76 -12.33
N HIS A 9 -6.60 -0.60 -12.46
CA HIS A 9 -7.01 0.20 -11.32
C HIS A 9 -8.10 -0.51 -10.53
N HIS A 10 -7.97 -0.52 -9.21
CA HIS A 10 -8.99 -1.02 -8.31
C HIS A 10 -9.92 0.12 -7.91
N GLU A 11 -11.22 -0.15 -7.70
CA GLU A 11 -12.23 0.86 -7.35
C GLU A 11 -11.87 1.65 -6.09
N ASN A 12 -11.29 0.95 -5.11
CA ASN A 12 -10.82 1.52 -3.86
C ASN A 12 -9.30 1.49 -3.79
N SER A 13 -8.70 2.57 -3.29
CA SER A 13 -7.27 2.57 -2.96
C SER A 13 -6.96 1.51 -1.91
N GLN A 14 -5.75 0.94 -1.99
CA GLN A 14 -5.29 -0.06 -1.03
C GLN A 14 -4.12 0.51 -0.22
N VAL A 15 -4.18 0.38 1.12
CA VAL A 15 -3.16 0.83 2.06
C VAL A 15 -1.79 0.23 1.73
N LEU A 16 -1.73 -1.08 1.42
CA LEU A 16 -0.49 -1.75 1.03
C LEU A 16 0.13 -1.14 -0.23
N ASN A 17 -0.67 -0.99 -1.30
CA ASN A 17 -0.17 -0.43 -2.56
C ASN A 17 0.19 1.05 -2.41
N THR A 18 -0.54 1.79 -1.56
CA THR A 18 -0.21 3.18 -1.21
C THR A 18 1.12 3.25 -0.47
N ALA A 19 1.37 2.35 0.49
CA ALA A 19 2.63 2.28 1.21
C ALA A 19 3.82 2.01 0.28
N PHE A 20 3.70 1.05 -0.65
CA PHE A 20 4.74 0.82 -1.66
C PHE A 20 5.02 2.04 -2.52
N ALA A 21 3.97 2.72 -3.00
CA ALA A 21 4.13 3.93 -3.81
C ALA A 21 4.83 5.04 -3.01
N LEU A 22 4.48 5.24 -1.74
CA LEU A 22 5.13 6.23 -0.87
C LEU A 22 6.60 5.92 -0.63
N ILE A 23 6.93 4.68 -0.28
CA ILE A 23 8.32 4.25 -0.08
C ILE A 23 9.14 4.52 -1.35
N ALA A 24 8.62 4.17 -2.53
CA ALA A 24 9.30 4.41 -3.79
C ALA A 24 9.49 5.91 -4.10
N LEU A 25 8.45 6.73 -3.91
CA LEU A 25 8.53 8.18 -4.14
C LEU A 25 9.52 8.86 -3.19
N MET A 26 9.51 8.49 -1.91
CA MET A 26 10.41 9.05 -0.91
C MET A 26 11.86 8.59 -1.13
N ALA A 27 12.09 7.30 -1.40
CA ALA A 27 13.41 6.78 -1.74
C ALA A 27 13.99 7.43 -3.01
N GLY A 28 13.13 7.70 -3.99
CA GLY A 28 13.49 8.40 -5.22
C GLY A 28 13.62 9.92 -5.09
N LYS A 29 13.44 10.50 -3.88
CA LYS A 29 13.46 11.95 -3.62
C LYS A 29 12.55 12.72 -4.59
N TYR A 30 11.34 12.21 -4.80
CA TYR A 30 10.38 12.81 -5.72
C TYR A 30 10.12 14.28 -5.34
N PRO A 31 10.24 15.23 -6.28
CA PRO A 31 10.34 16.66 -5.95
C PRO A 31 9.04 17.28 -5.44
N ASN A 32 7.89 16.64 -5.68
CA ASN A 32 6.59 17.16 -5.27
C ASN A 32 6.07 16.38 -4.04
N GLU A 33 6.05 17.06 -2.90
CA GLU A 33 5.57 16.48 -1.64
C GLU A 33 4.04 16.30 -1.59
N GLY A 34 3.27 16.99 -2.45
CA GLY A 34 1.81 16.99 -2.40
C GLY A 34 1.20 15.58 -2.48
N PRO A 35 1.54 14.76 -3.48
CA PRO A 35 1.12 13.36 -3.56
C PRO A 35 1.56 12.51 -2.36
N ILE A 36 2.79 12.73 -1.86
CA ILE A 36 3.33 11.99 -0.71
C ILE A 36 2.50 12.28 0.54
N ARG A 37 2.22 13.57 0.82
CA ARG A 37 1.40 13.99 1.96
C ARG A 37 -0.01 13.43 1.90
N ARG A 38 -0.65 13.40 0.72
CA ARG A 38 -1.98 12.79 0.55
C ARG A 38 -1.97 11.28 0.80
N GLY A 39 -0.94 10.57 0.35
CA GLY A 39 -0.80 9.15 0.62
C GLY A 39 -0.59 8.85 2.11
N ILE A 40 0.25 9.65 2.80
CA ILE A 40 0.46 9.55 4.25
C ILE A 40 -0.87 9.76 4.99
N GLN A 41 -1.63 10.80 4.64
CA GLN A 41 -2.94 11.07 5.24
C GLN A 41 -3.91 9.90 5.05
N LEU A 42 -3.92 9.28 3.87
CA LEU A 42 -4.76 8.11 3.58
C LEU A 42 -4.39 6.91 4.46
N ILE A 43 -3.10 6.64 4.65
CA ILE A 43 -2.64 5.55 5.52
C ILE A 43 -3.05 5.85 6.96
N VAL A 44 -2.75 7.04 7.48
CA VAL A 44 -3.09 7.44 8.86
C VAL A 44 -4.59 7.37 9.11
N SER A 45 -5.43 7.87 8.19
CA SER A 45 -6.89 7.90 8.36
C SER A 45 -7.54 6.51 8.37
N ARG A 46 -6.82 5.47 7.95
CA ARG A 46 -7.31 4.08 7.88
C ARG A 46 -6.74 3.17 8.97
N GLN A 47 -5.88 3.70 9.84
CA GLN A 47 -5.37 2.95 10.98
C GLN A 47 -6.52 2.71 11.98
N LEU A 48 -6.67 1.47 12.43
CA LEU A 48 -7.65 1.10 13.45
C LEU A 48 -7.15 1.52 14.84
N THR A 49 -8.06 1.56 15.82
CA THR A 49 -7.72 1.84 17.22
C THR A 49 -6.75 0.83 17.82
N THR A 50 -6.71 -0.39 17.27
CA THR A 50 -5.74 -1.44 17.63
C THR A 50 -4.33 -1.17 17.07
N GLY A 51 -4.17 -0.15 16.23
CA GLY A 51 -2.92 0.18 15.54
C GLY A 51 -2.71 -0.59 14.23
N GLU A 52 -3.58 -1.55 13.91
CA GLU A 52 -3.51 -2.31 12.65
C GLU A 52 -4.21 -1.61 11.49
N TRP A 53 -3.94 -2.07 10.26
CA TRP A 53 -4.76 -1.76 9.09
C TRP A 53 -5.57 -2.99 8.66
N LYS A 54 -6.76 -2.76 8.09
CA LYS A 54 -7.59 -3.86 7.57
C LYS A 54 -6.89 -4.55 6.39
N ALA A 55 -7.05 -5.86 6.30
CA ALA A 55 -6.74 -6.57 5.06
C ALA A 55 -7.81 -6.22 4.02
N GLU A 56 -7.44 -5.45 2.99
CA GLU A 56 -8.40 -4.95 1.98
C GLU A 56 -8.59 -5.94 0.83
N TYR A 57 -7.49 -6.49 0.29
CA TYR A 57 -7.53 -7.49 -0.77
C TYR A 57 -6.26 -8.36 -0.73
N VAL A 58 -6.18 -9.32 -1.65
CA VAL A 58 -5.00 -10.18 -1.85
C VAL A 58 -3.73 -9.32 -1.90
N THR A 59 -2.74 -9.68 -1.08
CA THR A 59 -1.51 -8.91 -0.87
C THR A 59 -0.37 -9.33 -1.80
N GLY A 60 -0.47 -10.49 -2.45
CA GLY A 60 0.54 -10.97 -3.40
C GLY A 60 0.04 -12.12 -4.28
N ILE A 61 0.81 -12.42 -5.32
CA ILE A 61 0.52 -13.51 -6.26
C ILE A 61 1.81 -14.32 -6.49
N ILE A 62 1.69 -15.65 -6.48
CA ILE A 62 2.77 -16.60 -6.80
C ILE A 62 2.22 -17.61 -7.80
N ASN A 63 2.84 -17.73 -8.98
CA ASN A 63 2.39 -18.65 -10.05
C ASN A 63 0.88 -18.58 -10.34
N ASN A 64 0.35 -17.36 -10.52
CA ASN A 64 -1.08 -17.06 -10.71
C ASN A 64 -2.02 -17.46 -9.56
N MET A 65 -1.49 -17.89 -8.41
CA MET A 65 -2.26 -18.11 -7.19
C MET A 65 -2.19 -16.90 -6.27
N THR A 66 -3.33 -16.54 -5.69
CA THR A 66 -3.44 -15.44 -4.73
C THR A 66 -2.91 -15.86 -3.37
N VAL A 67 -2.10 -14.99 -2.74
CA VAL A 67 -1.51 -15.24 -1.42
C VAL A 67 -1.75 -14.04 -0.50
N THR A 68 -2.13 -14.33 0.74
CA THR A 68 -2.33 -13.33 1.79
C THR A 68 -1.18 -13.36 2.79
N PHE A 69 -0.41 -12.28 2.85
CA PHE A 69 0.66 -12.04 3.80
C PHE A 69 0.12 -11.21 4.95
N SER A 70 -0.35 -11.86 6.01
CA SER A 70 -1.03 -11.19 7.13
C SER A 70 -0.21 -10.09 7.81
N ALA A 71 1.12 -10.19 7.79
CA ALA A 71 2.01 -9.19 8.39
C ALA A 71 2.11 -7.89 7.57
N TYR A 72 1.77 -7.91 6.28
CA TYR A 72 1.92 -6.75 5.40
C TYR A 72 1.01 -5.58 5.80
N LYS A 73 -0.09 -5.86 6.51
CA LYS A 73 -0.97 -4.84 7.08
C LYS A 73 -0.30 -4.02 8.19
N PHE A 74 0.86 -4.45 8.70
CA PHE A 74 1.66 -3.72 9.67
C PHE A 74 2.95 -3.20 9.07
N ILE A 75 3.73 -4.09 8.44
CA ILE A 75 5.11 -3.81 8.03
C ILE A 75 5.19 -2.61 7.09
N PHE A 76 4.41 -2.61 6.01
CA PHE A 76 4.54 -1.57 4.99
C PHE A 76 3.92 -0.23 5.39
N PRO A 77 2.74 -0.17 6.02
CA PRO A 77 2.23 1.09 6.55
C PRO A 77 3.18 1.72 7.58
N ILE A 78 3.74 0.93 8.49
CA ILE A 78 4.71 1.42 9.48
C ILE A 78 5.98 1.92 8.77
N TRP A 79 6.50 1.16 7.81
CA TRP A 79 7.70 1.56 7.06
C TRP A 79 7.47 2.80 6.20
N ALA A 80 6.28 2.97 5.61
CA ALA A 80 5.96 4.18 4.85
C ALA A 80 5.77 5.43 5.73
N LEU A 81 5.51 5.26 7.03
CA LEU A 81 5.31 6.35 7.99
C LEU A 81 6.56 6.70 8.81
N GLY A 82 7.53 5.78 8.92
CA GLY A 82 8.77 5.95 9.68
C GLY A 82 9.89 6.55 8.83
#